data_AF-A0A534P2H3-F1
#
_entry.id   AF-A0A534P2H3-F1
#
_cell.length_a   1.000
_cell.length_b   1.000
_cell.length_c   1.000
_cell.angle_alpha   90.00
_cell.angle_beta   90.00
_cell.angle_gamma   90.00
#
_symmetry.space_group_name_H-M   'P 1'
#
loop_
_entity.id
_entity.type
_entity.pdbx_description
1 polymer ?
#
loop_
_entity_poly.entity_id
_entity_poly.type
_entity_poly.pdbx_seq_one_letter_code
_entity_poly.pdbx_strand_id
1 'polypeptide(L)'
;MADLDDLQRKQADAAKFAMKMVDEKDPERLKEMAEQLQARCKELEKMARGMEARLQPQEATGQEVKVTLTPDQKARITEQTGVGVEVVTLYDTKKKMWSRDLPLGKIEPREIEKMAAQQAAQSKLVSETRTQVEKIIKQLKALNVPEIAENIAELERDPTLGLAKKGK
;
A
#
# COMPACT_ATOMS: atom_id res chain seq x y z
N MET A 1 1.22 -16.39 -2.57
CA MET A 1 0.97 -15.32 -3.56
C MET A 1 -0.50 -14.95 -3.69
N ALA A 2 -1.42 -15.60 -2.96
CA ALA A 2 -2.86 -15.31 -3.03
C ALA A 2 -3.29 -13.90 -2.57
N ASP A 3 -2.47 -13.18 -1.81
CA ASP A 3 -2.86 -11.86 -1.27
C ASP A 3 -2.73 -10.69 -2.27
N LEU A 4 -1.88 -10.82 -3.30
CA LEU A 4 -1.58 -9.73 -4.25
C LEU A 4 -2.64 -9.60 -5.34
N ASP A 5 -2.93 -10.70 -6.05
CA ASP A 5 -3.97 -10.74 -7.08
C ASP A 5 -5.35 -10.43 -6.49
N ASP A 6 -5.63 -10.88 -5.25
CA ASP A 6 -6.90 -10.61 -4.59
C ASP A 6 -7.07 -9.13 -4.23
N LEU A 7 -6.00 -8.45 -3.76
CA LEU A 7 -6.05 -7.01 -3.50
C LEU A 7 -6.32 -6.23 -4.79
N GLN A 8 -5.58 -6.52 -5.87
CA GLN A 8 -5.76 -5.84 -7.15
C GLN A 8 -7.17 -6.07 -7.72
N ARG A 9 -7.71 -7.29 -7.59
CA ARG A 9 -9.08 -7.59 -8.02
C ARG A 9 -10.11 -6.78 -7.21
N LYS A 10 -9.97 -6.72 -5.89
CA LYS A 10 -10.87 -5.96 -5.02
C LYS A 10 -10.78 -4.45 -5.25
N GLN A 11 -9.62 -3.92 -5.61
CA GLN A 11 -9.45 -2.53 -6.02
C GLN A 11 -10.18 -2.23 -7.33
N ALA A 12 -10.02 -3.11 -8.33
CA ALA A 12 -10.74 -2.99 -9.59
C ALA A 12 -12.26 -3.06 -9.38
N ASP A 13 -12.73 -3.94 -8.49
CA ASP A 13 -14.15 -4.08 -8.16
C ASP A 13 -14.68 -2.85 -7.40
N ALA A 14 -13.91 -2.27 -6.48
CA ALA A 14 -14.27 -1.03 -5.79
C ALA A 14 -14.35 0.15 -6.77
N ALA A 15 -13.41 0.26 -7.71
CA ALA A 15 -13.44 1.30 -8.74
C ALA A 15 -14.63 1.14 -9.70
N LYS A 16 -14.94 -0.09 -10.12
CA LYS A 16 -16.16 -0.36 -10.92
C LYS A 16 -17.43 -0.02 -10.15
N PHE A 17 -17.46 -0.30 -8.85
CA PHE A 17 -18.60 0.03 -8.00
C PHE A 17 -18.78 1.55 -7.87
N ALA A 18 -17.70 2.30 -7.66
CA ALA A 18 -17.73 3.76 -7.66
C ALA A 18 -18.20 4.34 -9.01
N MET A 19 -17.81 3.74 -10.14
CA MET A 19 -18.33 4.16 -11.45
C MET A 19 -19.85 3.97 -11.58
N LYS A 20 -20.42 2.91 -11.00
CA LYS A 20 -21.88 2.71 -10.99
C LYS A 20 -22.63 3.76 -10.18
N MET A 21 -21.98 4.34 -9.15
CA MET A 21 -22.57 5.44 -8.38
C MET A 21 -22.68 6.73 -9.21
N VAL A 22 -21.88 6.90 -10.26
CA VAL A 22 -21.93 8.09 -11.12
C VAL A 22 -23.23 8.16 -11.93
N ASP A 23 -23.77 7.01 -12.31
CA ASP A 23 -25.00 6.91 -13.10
C ASP A 23 -26.27 6.81 -12.23
N GLU A 24 -26.12 6.64 -10.91
CA GLU A 24 -27.24 6.55 -9.98
C GLU A 24 -27.76 7.95 -9.61
N LYS A 25 -29.08 8.12 -9.63
CA LYS A 25 -29.77 9.40 -9.43
C LYS A 25 -30.65 9.41 -8.19
N ASP A 26 -30.93 8.24 -7.63
CA ASP A 26 -31.69 8.09 -6.40
C ASP A 26 -30.80 8.42 -5.18
N PRO A 27 -31.13 9.46 -4.37
CA PRO A 27 -30.31 9.87 -3.24
C PRO A 27 -30.22 8.83 -2.11
N GLU A 28 -31.29 8.08 -1.83
CA GLU A 28 -31.27 7.03 -0.81
C GLU A 28 -30.38 5.87 -1.26
N ARG A 29 -30.50 5.50 -2.53
CA ARG A 29 -29.66 4.46 -3.13
C ARG A 29 -28.19 4.87 -3.22
N LEU A 30 -27.91 6.14 -3.54
CA LEU A 30 -26.55 6.69 -3.51
C LEU A 30 -25.94 6.63 -2.12
N LYS A 31 -26.73 6.89 -1.08
CA LYS A 31 -26.28 6.78 0.31
C LYS A 31 -25.92 5.34 0.67
N GLU A 32 -26.79 4.37 0.35
CA GLU A 32 -26.49 2.95 0.56
C GLU A 32 -25.24 2.50 -0.21
N MET A 33 -25.08 2.96 -1.46
CA MET A 33 -23.89 2.67 -2.25
C MET A 33 -22.64 3.31 -1.64
N ALA A 34 -22.73 4.55 -1.12
CA ALA A 34 -21.60 5.21 -0.47
C ALA A 34 -21.14 4.45 0.79
N GLU A 35 -22.07 3.93 1.59
CA GLU A 35 -21.76 3.08 2.75
C GLU A 35 -21.07 1.77 2.32
N GLN A 36 -21.57 1.12 1.26
CA GLN A 36 -20.94 -0.09 0.71
C GLN A 36 -19.54 0.17 0.15
N LEU A 37 -19.35 1.31 -0.50
CA LEU A 37 -18.04 1.71 -1.01
C LEU A 37 -17.06 2.00 0.13
N GLN A 38 -17.52 2.66 1.20
CA GLN A 38 -16.71 2.90 2.39
C GLN A 38 -16.27 1.57 3.04
N ALA A 39 -17.17 0.59 3.15
CA ALA A 39 -16.85 -0.74 3.67
C ALA A 39 -15.78 -1.45 2.81
N ARG A 40 -15.89 -1.38 1.48
CA ARG A 40 -14.89 -1.93 0.55
C ARG A 40 -13.53 -1.24 0.70
N CYS A 41 -13.51 0.08 0.85
CA CYS A 41 -12.28 0.84 1.08
C CYS A 41 -11.61 0.44 2.41
N LYS A 42 -12.38 0.25 3.50
CA LYS A 42 -11.86 -0.24 4.78
C LYS A 42 -11.29 -1.67 4.70
N GLU A 43 -11.90 -2.53 3.88
CA GLU A 43 -11.37 -3.87 3.65
C GLU A 43 -10.05 -3.84 2.88
N LEU A 44 -9.97 -3.03 1.82
CA LEU A 44 -8.74 -2.79 1.06
C LEU A 44 -7.63 -2.25 1.96
N GLU A 45 -7.96 -1.33 2.86
CA GLU A 45 -7.04 -0.80 3.85
C GLU A 45 -6.53 -1.89 4.80
N LYS A 46 -7.42 -2.73 5.33
CA LYS A 46 -7.03 -3.85 6.21
C LYS A 46 -6.07 -4.81 5.50
N MET A 47 -6.31 -5.10 4.23
CA MET A 47 -5.43 -5.95 3.44
C MET A 47 -4.08 -5.29 3.16
N ALA A 48 -4.06 -4.01 2.78
CA ALA A 48 -2.83 -3.24 2.60
C ALA A 48 -1.99 -3.19 3.89
N ARG A 49 -2.62 -2.91 5.03
CA ARG A 49 -1.95 -2.95 6.36
C ARG A 49 -1.43 -4.34 6.70
N GLY A 50 -2.19 -5.38 6.39
CA GLY A 50 -1.76 -6.77 6.58
C GLY A 50 -0.52 -7.11 5.74
N MET A 51 -0.36 -6.48 4.57
CA MET A 51 0.83 -6.64 3.73
C MET A 51 2.01 -5.82 4.27
N GLU A 52 1.80 -4.57 4.68
CA GLU A 52 2.84 -3.76 5.33
C GLU A 52 3.36 -4.41 6.62
N ALA A 53 2.47 -4.99 7.44
CA ALA A 53 2.83 -5.72 8.64
C ALA A 53 3.60 -7.01 8.37
N ARG A 54 3.60 -7.53 7.13
CA ARG A 54 4.47 -8.65 6.72
C ARG A 54 5.86 -8.19 6.27
N LEU A 55 6.04 -6.90 5.96
CA LEU A 55 7.36 -6.31 5.65
C LEU A 55 8.18 -6.09 6.91
N GLN A 56 7.53 -5.75 8.01
CA GLN A 56 8.15 -5.85 9.33
C GLN A 56 8.11 -7.33 9.74
N PRO A 57 9.26 -7.99 9.98
CA PRO A 57 9.20 -9.36 10.44
C PRO A 57 8.44 -9.40 11.77
N GLN A 58 7.42 -10.25 11.87
CA GLN A 58 6.68 -10.47 13.14
C GLN A 58 7.61 -10.94 14.28
N GLU A 59 8.79 -11.45 13.92
CA GLU A 59 9.89 -11.82 14.82
C GLU A 59 11.10 -10.87 14.67
N ALA A 60 10.88 -9.57 14.43
CA ALA A 60 11.95 -8.59 14.52
C ALA A 60 12.44 -8.54 15.97
N THR A 61 13.56 -9.22 16.24
CA THR A 61 14.13 -9.35 17.59
C THR A 61 15.36 -8.47 17.79
N GLY A 62 15.74 -7.67 16.80
CA GLY A 62 17.02 -6.95 16.80
C GLY A 62 16.98 -5.64 16.02
N GLN A 63 18.15 -5.22 15.53
CA GLN A 63 18.36 -3.88 15.00
C GLN A 63 17.84 -3.71 13.56
N GLU A 64 17.48 -2.47 13.24
CA GLU A 64 17.19 -2.02 11.89
C GLU A 64 18.49 -1.62 11.18
N VAL A 65 18.69 -2.11 9.96
CA VAL A 65 19.82 -1.78 9.11
C VAL A 65 19.33 -1.17 7.81
N LYS A 66 19.84 0.01 7.47
CA LYS A 66 19.54 0.68 6.20
C LYS A 66 20.68 0.45 5.23
N VAL A 67 20.37 -0.14 4.08
CA VAL A 67 21.33 -0.41 3.02
C VAL A 67 21.03 0.49 1.83
N THR A 68 22.00 1.32 1.46
CA THR A 68 21.90 2.11 0.22
C THR A 68 22.23 1.22 -0.97
N LEU A 69 21.34 1.18 -1.95
CA LEU A 69 21.51 0.36 -3.13
C LEU A 69 22.50 1.01 -4.11
N THR A 70 23.33 0.19 -4.73
CA THR A 70 24.23 0.65 -5.80
C THR A 70 23.43 1.05 -7.05
N PRO A 71 23.96 1.92 -7.94
CA PRO A 71 23.27 2.35 -9.15
C PRO A 71 22.74 1.18 -10.01
N ASP A 72 23.55 0.14 -10.19
CA ASP A 72 23.15 -1.05 -10.96
C ASP A 72 22.02 -1.83 -10.29
N GLN A 73 22.02 -1.92 -8.95
CA GLN A 73 20.93 -2.53 -8.20
C GLN A 73 19.65 -1.72 -8.35
N LYS A 74 19.73 -0.38 -8.21
CA LYS A 74 18.59 0.52 -8.42
C LYS A 74 18.00 0.34 -9.82
N ALA A 75 18.84 0.28 -10.85
CA ALA A 75 18.41 0.08 -12.23
C ALA A 75 17.68 -1.26 -12.40
N ARG A 76 18.24 -2.38 -11.92
CA ARG A 76 17.60 -3.69 -11.98
C ARG A 76 16.26 -3.74 -11.25
N ILE A 77 16.18 -3.15 -10.06
CA ILE A 77 14.95 -3.13 -9.26
C ILE A 77 13.89 -2.26 -9.93
N THR A 78 14.30 -1.11 -10.49
CA THR A 78 13.40 -0.23 -11.23
C THR A 78 12.89 -0.91 -12.49
N GLU A 79 13.72 -1.65 -13.22
CA GLU A 79 13.31 -2.43 -14.39
C GLU A 79 12.30 -3.53 -14.00
N GLN A 80 12.54 -4.24 -12.90
CA GLN A 80 11.67 -5.33 -12.45
C GLN A 80 10.34 -4.86 -11.85
N THR A 81 10.35 -3.74 -11.14
CA THR A 81 9.20 -3.31 -10.31
C THR A 81 8.56 -2.02 -10.80
N GLY A 82 9.27 -1.20 -11.56
CA GLY A 82 8.85 0.14 -11.97
C GLY A 82 9.00 1.22 -10.89
N VAL A 83 9.60 0.89 -9.73
CA VAL A 83 9.84 1.83 -8.64
C VAL A 83 11.33 1.95 -8.34
N GLY A 84 11.82 3.19 -8.33
CA GLY A 84 13.16 3.52 -7.88
C GLY A 84 13.27 3.43 -6.37
N VAL A 85 13.95 2.41 -5.86
CA VAL A 85 14.28 2.29 -4.44
C VAL A 85 15.72 2.71 -4.23
N GLU A 86 15.95 3.62 -3.28
CA GLU A 86 17.29 4.08 -2.97
C GLU A 86 17.91 3.37 -1.77
N VAL A 87 17.08 3.14 -0.76
CA VAL A 87 17.46 2.57 0.52
C VAL A 87 16.51 1.42 0.83
N VAL A 88 17.08 0.30 1.24
CA VAL A 88 16.34 -0.86 1.74
C VAL A 88 16.52 -0.95 3.23
N THR A 89 15.40 -1.16 3.92
CA THR A 89 15.41 -1.37 5.37
C THR A 89 15.37 -2.87 5.67
N LEU A 90 16.36 -3.37 6.38
CA LEU A 90 16.48 -4.77 6.79
C LEU A 90 16.34 -4.87 8.29
N TYR A 91 15.66 -5.91 8.76
CA TYR A 91 15.38 -6.12 10.18
C TYR A 91 15.99 -7.43 10.63
N ASP A 92 16.76 -7.40 11.71
CA ASP A 92 17.26 -8.62 12.35
C ASP A 92 16.14 -9.52 12.81
N THR A 93 16.33 -10.82 12.61
CA THR A 93 15.44 -11.88 13.08
C THR A 93 16.27 -12.96 13.77
N LYS A 94 15.62 -13.86 14.53
CA LYS A 94 16.29 -15.02 15.15
C LYS A 94 17.06 -15.89 14.14
N LYS A 95 16.62 -15.91 12.87
CA LYS A 95 17.22 -16.70 11.79
C LYS A 95 18.28 -15.94 11.00
N LYS A 96 18.24 -14.61 11.00
CA LYS A 96 19.12 -13.78 10.16
C LYS A 96 19.44 -12.46 10.84
N MET A 97 20.73 -12.26 11.13
CA MET A 97 21.26 -11.06 11.80
C MET A 97 21.95 -10.16 10.77
N TRP A 98 21.16 -9.33 10.09
CA TRP A 98 21.66 -8.39 9.08
C TRP A 98 22.66 -7.41 9.68
N SER A 99 22.42 -6.89 10.89
CA SER A 99 23.30 -5.92 11.57
C SER A 99 24.72 -6.45 11.78
N ARG A 100 24.84 -7.76 12.01
CA ARG A 100 26.12 -8.43 12.23
C ARG A 100 26.74 -8.93 10.93
N ASP A 101 25.94 -9.50 10.04
CA ASP A 101 26.45 -10.27 8.91
C ASP A 101 26.75 -9.40 7.67
N LEU A 102 26.09 -8.24 7.51
CA LEU A 102 26.37 -7.26 6.44
C LEU A 102 27.80 -6.69 6.53
N PRO A 103 28.25 -6.13 7.66
CA PRO A 103 29.60 -5.59 7.79
C PRO A 103 30.71 -6.64 7.60
N LEU A 104 30.38 -7.91 7.83
CA LEU A 104 31.30 -9.04 7.69
C LEU A 104 31.35 -9.62 6.27
N GLY A 105 30.60 -9.03 5.32
CA GLY A 105 30.54 -9.52 3.93
C GLY A 105 29.93 -10.91 3.79
N LYS A 106 29.17 -11.38 4.78
CA LYS A 106 28.55 -12.72 4.79
C LYS A 106 27.20 -12.76 4.05
N ILE A 107 26.74 -11.61 3.57
CA ILE A 107 25.48 -11.45 2.86
C ILE A 107 25.76 -11.26 1.37
N GLU A 108 25.11 -12.06 0.54
CA GLU A 108 25.23 -11.90 -0.90
C GLU A 108 24.43 -10.68 -1.39
N PRO A 109 24.98 -9.90 -2.35
CA PRO A 109 24.27 -8.76 -2.94
C PRO A 109 22.89 -9.12 -3.52
N ARG A 110 22.73 -10.34 -4.05
CA ARG A 110 21.45 -10.83 -4.59
C ARG A 110 20.36 -10.96 -3.52
N GLU A 111 20.72 -11.22 -2.27
CA GLU A 111 19.74 -11.28 -1.18
C GLU A 111 19.21 -9.88 -0.84
N ILE A 112 20.09 -8.87 -0.87
CA ILE A 112 19.71 -7.47 -0.68
C ILE A 112 18.79 -7.03 -1.83
N GLU A 113 19.13 -7.38 -3.08
CA GLU A 113 18.29 -7.11 -4.26
C GLU A 113 16.91 -7.75 -4.14
N LYS A 114 16.82 -8.98 -3.64
CA LYS A 114 15.53 -9.66 -3.43
C LYS A 114 14.66 -8.92 -2.41
N MET A 115 15.23 -8.51 -1.27
CA MET A 115 14.51 -7.73 -0.27
C MET A 115 14.09 -6.37 -0.81
N ALA A 116 14.96 -5.75 -1.62
CA ALA A 116 14.69 -4.50 -2.29
C ALA A 116 13.51 -4.60 -3.27
N ALA A 117 13.51 -5.61 -4.14
CA ALA A 117 12.45 -5.85 -5.09
C ALA A 117 11.10 -6.12 -4.38
N GLN A 118 11.13 -6.85 -3.26
CA GLN A 118 9.93 -7.08 -2.45
C GLN A 118 9.36 -5.79 -1.85
N GLN A 119 10.22 -4.93 -1.27
CA GLN A 119 9.80 -3.62 -0.74
C GLN A 119 9.33 -2.68 -1.85
N ALA A 120 10.02 -2.67 -3.00
CA ALA A 120 9.67 -1.87 -4.16
C ALA A 120 8.30 -2.23 -4.73
N ALA A 121 8.06 -3.53 -4.97
CA ALA A 121 6.79 -4.03 -5.50
C ALA A 121 5.61 -3.72 -4.57
N GLN A 122 5.81 -3.81 -3.25
CA GLN A 122 4.76 -3.49 -2.29
C GLN A 122 4.56 -1.98 -2.12
N SER A 123 5.63 -1.18 -2.14
CA SER A 123 5.54 0.29 -2.12
C SER A 123 4.79 0.81 -3.34
N LYS A 124 5.06 0.24 -4.53
CA LYS A 124 4.28 0.52 -5.74
C LYS A 124 2.81 0.28 -5.53
N LEU A 125 2.46 -0.89 -4.98
CA LEU A 125 1.08 -1.28 -4.74
C LEU A 125 0.37 -0.31 -3.79
N VAL A 126 1.01 0.09 -2.69
CA VAL A 126 0.46 1.09 -1.77
C VAL A 126 0.22 2.42 -2.50
N SER A 127 1.19 2.87 -3.33
CA SER A 127 1.05 4.09 -4.14
C SER A 127 -0.05 4.00 -5.21
N GLU A 128 -0.20 2.86 -5.86
CA GLU A 128 -1.26 2.61 -6.86
C GLU A 128 -2.63 2.56 -6.19
N THR A 129 -2.73 1.87 -5.05
CA THR A 129 -3.92 1.85 -4.19
C THR A 129 -4.35 3.27 -3.83
N ARG A 130 -3.39 4.07 -3.38
CA ARG A 130 -3.58 5.47 -3.02
C ARG A 130 -4.15 6.28 -4.19
N THR A 131 -3.51 6.17 -5.34
CA THR A 131 -3.91 6.88 -6.57
C THR A 131 -5.33 6.49 -6.98
N GLN A 132 -5.69 5.22 -6.85
CA GLN A 132 -7.00 4.72 -7.22
C GLN A 132 -8.10 5.18 -6.24
N VAL A 133 -7.82 5.20 -4.93
CA VAL A 133 -8.75 5.74 -3.93
C VAL A 133 -8.95 7.25 -4.10
N GLU A 134 -7.87 8.02 -4.33
CA GLU A 134 -7.97 9.46 -4.61
C GLU A 134 -8.82 9.75 -5.86
N LYS A 135 -8.69 8.91 -6.90
CA LYS A 135 -9.51 9.00 -8.11
C LYS A 135 -10.99 8.76 -7.79
N ILE A 136 -11.29 7.75 -6.98
CA ILE A 136 -12.66 7.45 -6.54
C ILE A 136 -13.25 8.64 -5.75
N ILE A 137 -12.50 9.21 -4.80
CA ILE A 137 -12.94 10.38 -4.02
C ILE A 137 -13.24 11.56 -4.93
N LYS A 138 -12.37 11.85 -5.92
CA LYS A 138 -12.60 12.93 -6.90
C LYS A 138 -13.88 12.69 -7.73
N GLN A 139 -14.13 11.45 -8.15
CA GLN A 139 -15.34 11.11 -8.89
C GLN A 139 -16.59 11.28 -8.03
N LEU A 140 -16.56 10.87 -6.76
CA LEU A 140 -17.68 11.06 -5.82
C LEU A 140 -17.95 12.55 -5.55
N LYS A 141 -16.90 13.35 -5.38
CA LYS A 141 -17.04 14.82 -5.23
C LYS A 141 -17.70 15.48 -6.42
N ALA A 142 -17.40 15.00 -7.63
CA ALA A 142 -17.98 15.53 -8.85
C ALA A 142 -19.51 15.31 -8.94
N LEU A 143 -20.07 14.35 -8.19
CA LEU A 143 -21.51 14.13 -8.12
C LEU A 143 -22.25 15.25 -7.38
N ASN A 144 -21.54 15.99 -6.52
CA ASN A 144 -22.08 17.13 -5.75
C ASN A 144 -23.38 16.80 -4.99
N VAL A 145 -23.47 15.59 -4.46
CA VAL A 145 -24.64 15.08 -3.71
C VAL A 145 -24.40 15.34 -2.22
N PRO A 146 -25.21 16.20 -1.57
CA PRO A 146 -25.01 16.57 -0.17
C PRO A 146 -25.19 15.38 0.80
N GLU A 147 -26.02 14.40 0.45
CA GLU A 147 -26.33 13.22 1.27
C GLU A 147 -25.14 12.28 1.49
N ILE A 148 -24.13 12.35 0.62
CA ILE A 148 -22.89 11.55 0.71
C ILE A 148 -21.67 12.39 1.12
N ALA A 149 -21.87 13.69 1.41
CA ALA A 149 -20.77 14.60 1.73
C ALA A 149 -20.03 14.20 3.01
N GLU A 150 -20.74 13.67 4.01
CA GLU A 150 -20.10 13.12 5.22
C GLU A 150 -19.25 11.89 4.90
N ASN A 151 -19.73 10.98 4.08
CA ASN A 151 -18.99 9.77 3.69
C ASN A 151 -17.74 10.13 2.88
N ILE A 152 -17.82 11.12 1.99
CA ILE A 152 -16.66 11.67 1.28
C ILE A 152 -15.70 12.32 2.27
N ALA A 153 -16.19 13.12 3.21
CA ALA A 153 -15.37 13.77 4.22
C ALA A 153 -14.68 12.76 5.15
N GLU A 154 -15.30 11.63 5.47
CA GLU A 154 -14.66 10.54 6.20
C GLU A 154 -13.55 9.86 5.40
N LEU A 155 -13.78 9.62 4.10
CA LEU A 155 -12.76 9.09 3.19
C LEU A 155 -11.57 10.05 3.01
N GLU A 156 -11.80 11.37 3.14
CA GLU A 156 -10.74 12.40 3.08
C GLU A 156 -10.06 12.69 4.42
N ARG A 157 -10.79 12.55 5.53
CA ARG A 157 -10.28 12.82 6.88
C ARG A 157 -9.25 11.82 7.34
N ASP A 158 -9.15 10.66 6.68
CA ASP A 158 -8.01 9.78 6.85
C ASP A 158 -6.84 10.33 6.03
N PRO A 159 -5.87 11.05 6.65
CA PRO A 159 -4.81 11.77 5.92
C PRO A 159 -3.80 10.83 5.27
N THR A 160 -4.01 9.52 5.42
CA THR A 160 -2.97 8.54 5.25
C THR A 160 -3.19 7.62 4.08
N LEU A 161 -4.45 7.44 3.64
CA LEU A 161 -4.78 6.36 2.72
C LEU A 161 -4.09 5.03 3.12
N GLY A 162 -3.81 4.82 4.42
CA GLY A 162 -3.04 3.70 4.97
C GLY A 162 -1.75 3.96 5.78
N LEU A 163 -1.13 5.14 5.84
CA LEU A 163 0.09 5.38 6.68
C LEU A 163 -0.12 6.21 7.97
N ALA A 164 -0.17 5.54 9.12
CA ALA A 164 -0.24 6.12 10.47
C ALA A 164 0.35 7.54 10.63
N LYS A 165 -0.39 8.40 11.36
CA LYS A 165 0.22 9.50 12.12
C LYS A 165 1.41 8.91 12.88
N LYS A 166 2.63 9.35 12.57
CA LYS A 166 3.80 9.07 13.41
C LYS A 166 3.48 9.59 14.82
N GLY A 167 3.18 8.66 15.72
CA GLY A 167 3.12 8.94 17.15
C GLY A 167 4.48 9.51 17.56
N LYS A 168 4.45 10.69 18.17
CA LYS A 168 5.58 11.25 18.91
C LYS A 168 5.85 10.42 20.15
#